data_AF-A0A8S3RFJ4-F1
#
_entry.id   AF-A0A8S3RFJ4-F1
#
_cell.length_a   1.000
_cell.length_b   1.000
_cell.length_c   1.000
_cell.angle_alpha   90.00
_cell.angle_beta   90.00
_cell.angle_gamma   90.00
#
_symmetry.space_group_name_H-M   'P 1'
#
loop_
_entity.id
_entity.type
_entity.pdbx_description
1 polymer ?
#
loop_
_entity_poly.entity_id
_entity_poly.type
_entity_poly.pdbx_seq_one_letter_code
_entity_poly.pdbx_strand_id
1 'polypeptide(L)'
;MASTTVQKDTTETQSVNSFPPTYGDVQNQNKRNENTRWAWDAFRNTERDFEGCVEVEEYFLKFCRLLMCVGLLVGIAAKGVATILIPLLLASQLKTEKEDGRKSNALTELILCYSTPIALTFIQSMFKVCFGRAKNIGWKSFLPIFILESAEACGTAYLLFKVVHNHSMTSGITLVMSSFTLPSILNILKQIALARNRQKFVIRLSSVSIALIAMLIQCGVVVCSIVRPTIVFSDTTTDQIHYTTQEKICLVASLVGISMGYCENFLFCNLKIGSFNLKIKDWRIAVDKARPKINLKMCIIKVGIFLLMAYLLVPDVKWTLTEDSENLSDTFLSEINENLNDTFLNKINETLNNNTSHDKIIETLKDTIPDTTKGYLNETFLDKIFNIFKHHKLMFIYIYCAIFASYEGVLACKLQMQRISFFIPLALVPLGCFGGVIGFCYNWPDDSNVFGLAVSCPRVDIESLSQWIGSSIGLWVSVLLLTWYVLFPQCNRMEREQRLFVLPVRDNFFSSLGLLMKRKDDTVEEQLLKHAKFKPVFKKGNEDENESFVNGKRRESKERRKNKKESQTVHLYLWNYVA
;
A
#
# COMPACT_ATOMS: atom_id res chain seq x y z
N MET A 1 -44.82 52.39 -17.11
CA MET A 1 -45.36 51.02 -17.06
C MET A 1 -44.77 50.34 -15.83
N ALA A 2 -45.50 50.40 -14.72
CA ALA A 2 -45.12 49.83 -13.44
C ALA A 2 -45.85 48.50 -13.27
N SER A 3 -45.12 47.43 -12.95
CA SER A 3 -45.67 46.11 -12.64
C SER A 3 -45.48 45.85 -11.15
N THR A 4 -46.56 46.04 -10.40
CA THR A 4 -46.68 45.78 -8.97
C THR A 4 -46.91 44.28 -8.77
N THR A 5 -45.92 43.58 -8.22
CA THR A 5 -46.08 42.18 -7.80
C THR A 5 -46.55 42.17 -6.34
N VAL A 6 -47.77 41.71 -6.14
CA VAL A 6 -48.43 41.55 -4.84
C VAL A 6 -47.80 40.38 -4.10
N GLN A 7 -47.09 40.66 -3.02
CA GLN A 7 -46.57 39.68 -2.08
C GLN A 7 -47.71 39.24 -1.15
N LYS A 8 -48.02 37.94 -1.16
CA LYS A 8 -49.12 37.35 -0.39
C LYS A 8 -48.54 36.83 0.94
N ASP A 9 -48.63 37.65 1.98
CA ASP A 9 -48.29 37.25 3.35
C ASP A 9 -49.24 36.14 3.82
N THR A 10 -48.67 34.97 4.05
CA THR A 10 -49.36 33.85 4.67
C THR A 10 -48.93 33.82 6.12
N THR A 11 -49.70 34.47 6.98
CA THR A 11 -49.53 34.48 8.42
C THR A 11 -49.93 33.12 8.97
N GLU A 12 -48.96 32.20 9.10
CA GLU A 12 -49.15 30.97 9.86
C GLU A 12 -49.21 31.32 11.36
N THR A 13 -50.41 31.17 11.94
CA THR A 13 -50.67 31.24 13.37
C THR A 13 -49.91 30.10 14.07
N GLN A 14 -48.72 30.40 14.62
CA GLN A 14 -48.00 29.48 15.50
C GLN A 14 -48.78 29.30 16.81
N SER A 15 -49.28 28.08 17.03
CA SER A 15 -49.89 27.68 18.31
C SER A 15 -48.80 27.61 19.40
N VAL A 16 -48.92 28.45 20.42
CA VAL A 16 -47.94 28.71 21.51
C VAL A 16 -47.93 27.61 22.60
N ASN A 17 -48.08 26.32 22.23
CA ASN A 17 -48.12 25.22 23.20
C ASN A 17 -47.09 24.11 22.91
N SER A 18 -45.85 24.46 22.54
CA SER A 18 -44.75 23.50 22.48
C SER A 18 -43.89 23.61 23.74
N PHE A 19 -43.92 22.57 24.56
CA PHE A 19 -42.96 22.37 25.64
C PHE A 19 -41.53 22.43 25.08
N PRO A 20 -40.56 22.98 25.83
CA PRO A 20 -39.17 22.98 25.40
C PRO A 20 -38.73 21.53 25.10
N PRO A 21 -38.03 21.29 23.98
CA PRO A 21 -37.59 19.96 23.62
C PRO A 21 -36.79 19.37 24.77
N THR A 22 -37.13 18.14 25.17
CA THR A 22 -36.37 17.49 26.24
C THR A 22 -34.93 17.29 25.78
N TYR A 23 -33.97 17.31 26.72
CA TYR A 23 -32.54 17.12 26.41
C TYR A 23 -32.28 15.85 25.57
N GLY A 24 -33.12 14.81 25.72
CA GLY A 24 -33.10 13.59 24.90
C GLY A 24 -33.51 13.79 23.45
N ASP A 25 -34.43 14.71 23.16
CA ASP A 25 -34.87 15.04 21.80
C ASP A 25 -33.79 15.82 21.04
N VAL A 26 -33.09 16.73 21.74
CA VAL A 26 -31.94 17.46 21.17
C VAL A 26 -30.80 16.50 20.84
N GLN A 27 -30.50 15.52 21.71
CA GLN A 27 -29.51 14.49 21.41
C GLN A 27 -29.93 13.56 20.27
N ASN A 28 -31.21 13.21 20.15
CA ASN A 28 -31.70 12.37 19.06
C ASN A 28 -31.77 13.12 17.73
N GLN A 29 -32.08 14.42 17.73
CA GLN A 29 -32.02 15.27 16.55
C GLN A 29 -30.58 15.51 16.12
N ASN A 30 -29.65 15.75 17.06
CA ASN A 30 -28.23 15.83 16.75
C ASN A 30 -27.72 14.50 16.17
N LYS A 31 -28.11 13.34 16.72
CA LYS A 31 -27.80 12.02 16.12
C LYS A 31 -28.42 11.82 14.73
N ARG A 32 -29.61 12.36 14.46
CA ARG A 32 -30.23 12.30 13.11
C ARG A 32 -29.51 13.21 12.12
N ASN A 33 -29.13 14.42 12.53
CA ASN A 33 -28.41 15.38 11.69
C ASN A 33 -26.93 15.00 11.51
N GLU A 34 -26.32 14.30 12.47
CA GLU A 34 -25.00 13.70 12.29
C GLU A 34 -25.00 12.58 11.25
N ASN A 35 -26.11 11.85 11.10
CA ASN A 35 -26.24 10.81 10.08
C ASN A 35 -26.47 11.37 8.66
N THR A 36 -26.89 12.63 8.52
CA THR A 36 -27.08 13.26 7.19
C THR A 36 -25.85 14.01 6.69
N ARG A 37 -24.92 14.41 7.57
CA ARG A 37 -23.66 15.04 7.14
C ARG A 37 -22.68 14.00 6.64
N TRP A 38 -22.26 14.18 5.39
CA TRP A 38 -21.36 13.28 4.68
C TRP A 38 -20.01 13.11 5.40
N ALA A 39 -19.63 11.87 5.71
CA ALA A 39 -18.43 11.52 6.47
C ALA A 39 -17.09 11.94 5.81
N TRP A 40 -17.11 12.43 4.58
CA TRP A 40 -15.96 12.76 3.75
C TRP A 40 -15.66 14.26 3.67
N ASP A 41 -16.35 15.10 4.44
CA ASP A 41 -16.01 16.52 4.53
C ASP A 41 -14.73 16.71 5.36
N ALA A 42 -13.61 16.92 4.66
CA ALA A 42 -12.29 17.16 5.27
C ALA A 42 -12.24 18.43 6.12
N PHE A 43 -13.18 19.35 5.92
CA PHE A 43 -13.32 20.59 6.68
C PHE A 43 -14.32 20.48 7.82
N ARG A 44 -14.84 19.28 8.11
CA ARG A 44 -15.74 19.07 9.25
C ARG A 44 -15.08 19.56 10.54
N ASN A 45 -15.79 20.43 11.26
CA ASN A 45 -15.36 20.87 12.58
C ASN A 45 -15.26 19.64 13.50
N THR A 46 -14.08 19.46 14.08
CA THR A 46 -13.86 18.41 15.09
C THR A 46 -14.43 18.84 16.42
N GLU A 47 -14.74 17.87 17.28
CA GLU A 47 -15.07 18.15 18.70
C GLU A 47 -13.95 18.89 19.45
N ARG A 48 -12.75 18.98 18.85
CA ARG A 48 -11.62 19.76 19.37
C ARG A 48 -11.59 21.20 18.86
N ASP A 49 -12.41 21.54 17.88
CA ASP A 49 -12.53 22.92 17.41
C ASP A 49 -13.40 23.63 18.45
N PHE A 50 -12.76 24.45 19.30
CA PHE A 50 -13.41 25.07 20.45
C PHE A 50 -14.54 26.01 20.00
N GLU A 51 -15.71 25.85 20.61
CA GLU A 51 -16.82 26.80 20.52
C GLU A 51 -16.37 28.12 21.17
N GLY A 52 -15.78 29.02 20.37
CA GLY A 52 -15.23 30.29 20.83
C GLY A 52 -13.92 30.73 20.17
N CYS A 53 -13.32 29.91 19.29
CA CYS A 53 -12.16 30.36 18.50
C CYS A 53 -12.50 31.59 17.65
N VAL A 54 -11.57 32.54 17.59
CA VAL A 54 -11.67 33.73 16.74
C VAL A 54 -11.75 33.30 15.28
N GLU A 55 -12.57 33.94 14.46
CA GLU A 55 -12.75 33.60 13.03
C GLU A 55 -11.43 33.41 12.28
N VAL A 56 -10.43 34.24 12.59
CA VAL A 56 -9.07 34.17 12.03
C VAL A 56 -8.40 32.81 12.27
N GLU A 57 -8.58 32.21 13.45
CA GLU A 57 -8.04 30.89 13.79
C GLU A 57 -8.72 29.79 12.97
N GLU A 58 -10.03 29.89 12.73
CA GLU A 58 -10.76 28.94 11.88
C GLU A 58 -10.25 28.99 10.42
N TYR A 59 -10.06 30.19 9.86
CA TYR A 59 -9.48 30.36 8.52
C TYR A 59 -8.06 29.81 8.43
N PHE A 60 -7.22 30.08 9.45
CA PHE A 60 -5.86 29.57 9.51
C PHE A 60 -5.84 28.03 9.57
N LEU A 61 -6.68 27.41 10.41
CA LEU A 61 -6.79 25.96 10.49
C LEU A 61 -7.29 25.33 9.18
N LYS A 62 -8.25 25.95 8.50
CA LYS A 62 -8.71 25.50 7.16
C LYS A 62 -7.58 25.57 6.13
N PHE A 63 -6.80 26.64 6.15
CA PHE A 63 -5.63 26.80 5.28
C PHE A 63 -4.57 25.73 5.56
N CYS A 64 -4.21 25.49 6.83
CA CYS A 64 -3.29 24.42 7.22
C CYS A 64 -3.79 23.03 6.80
N ARG A 65 -5.10 22.74 6.96
CA ARG A 65 -5.71 21.48 6.49
C ARG A 65 -5.62 21.33 4.98
N LEU A 66 -5.86 22.40 4.22
CA LEU A 66 -5.70 22.41 2.76
C LEU A 66 -4.24 22.15 2.35
N LEU A 67 -3.28 22.84 2.97
CA LEU A 67 -1.86 22.65 2.69
C LEU A 67 -1.40 21.22 3.00
N MET A 68 -1.86 20.65 4.12
CA MET A 68 -1.60 19.25 4.46
C MET A 68 -2.25 18.29 3.45
N CYS A 69 -3.47 18.57 3.00
CA CYS A 69 -4.18 17.77 2.00
C CYS A 69 -3.43 17.73 0.66
N VAL A 70 -2.96 18.89 0.18
CA VAL A 70 -2.15 19.04 -1.03
C VAL A 70 -0.78 18.38 -0.85
N GLY A 71 -0.13 18.60 0.30
CA GLY A 71 1.16 17.97 0.62
C GLY A 71 1.08 16.44 0.65
N LEU A 72 0.02 15.87 1.26
CA LEU A 72 -0.23 14.43 1.25
C LEU A 72 -0.52 13.92 -0.17
N LEU A 73 -1.31 14.65 -0.97
CA LEU A 73 -1.61 14.27 -2.34
C LEU A 73 -0.33 14.18 -3.18
N VAL A 74 0.48 15.24 -3.18
CA VAL A 74 1.74 15.28 -3.95
C VAL A 74 2.74 14.25 -3.41
N GLY A 75 2.86 14.15 -2.08
CA GLY A 75 3.76 13.21 -1.41
C GLY A 75 3.44 11.75 -1.73
N ILE A 76 2.18 11.35 -1.61
CA ILE A 76 1.74 9.97 -1.91
C ILE A 76 1.89 9.67 -3.41
N ALA A 77 1.56 10.61 -4.30
CA ALA A 77 1.72 10.41 -5.74
C ALA A 77 3.20 10.22 -6.12
N ALA A 78 4.08 11.14 -5.69
CA ALA A 78 5.51 11.09 -6.01
C ALA A 78 6.19 9.82 -5.46
N LYS A 79 5.94 9.49 -4.18
CA LYS A 79 6.46 8.27 -3.56
C LYS A 79 5.89 7.03 -4.22
N GLY A 80 4.60 7.07 -4.58
CA GLY A 80 3.95 5.95 -5.25
C GLY A 80 4.55 5.64 -6.62
N VAL A 81 4.89 6.67 -7.39
CA VAL A 81 5.63 6.53 -8.67
C VAL A 81 7.02 5.95 -8.41
N ALA A 82 7.76 6.48 -7.44
CA ALA A 82 9.10 5.99 -7.09
C ALA A 82 9.09 4.50 -6.68
N THR A 83 8.10 4.07 -5.90
CA THR A 83 7.97 2.66 -5.45
C THR A 83 7.68 1.66 -6.57
N ILE A 84 7.28 2.12 -7.76
CA ILE A 84 7.11 1.26 -8.94
C ILE A 84 8.30 1.39 -9.88
N LEU A 85 8.75 2.61 -10.17
CA LEU A 85 9.83 2.85 -11.13
C LEU A 85 11.18 2.34 -10.64
N ILE A 86 11.54 2.58 -9.37
CA ILE A 86 12.87 2.22 -8.87
C ILE A 86 13.13 0.72 -8.97
N PRO A 87 12.21 -0.17 -8.56
CA PRO A 87 12.49 -1.59 -8.71
C PRO A 87 12.51 -2.08 -10.15
N LEU A 88 11.74 -1.47 -11.05
CA LEU A 88 11.82 -1.77 -12.48
C LEU A 88 13.18 -1.33 -13.06
N LEU A 89 13.69 -0.18 -12.62
CA LEU A 89 15.04 0.30 -12.96
C LEU A 89 16.10 -0.68 -12.46
N LEU A 90 16.07 -1.06 -11.18
CA LEU A 90 17.02 -2.01 -10.60
C LEU A 90 16.95 -3.39 -11.29
N ALA A 91 15.75 -3.88 -11.56
CA ALA A 91 15.56 -5.15 -12.28
C ALA A 91 16.10 -5.10 -13.72
N SER A 92 15.98 -3.96 -14.40
CA SER A 92 16.53 -3.79 -15.75
C SER A 92 18.06 -3.82 -15.78
N GLN A 93 18.74 -3.45 -14.69
CA GLN A 93 20.21 -3.50 -14.62
C GLN A 93 20.77 -4.92 -14.59
N LEU A 94 19.97 -5.89 -14.18
CA LEU A 94 20.39 -7.29 -14.17
C LEU A 94 20.74 -7.78 -15.59
N LYS A 95 20.23 -7.13 -16.64
CA LYS A 95 20.47 -7.44 -18.05
C LYS A 95 21.87 -7.07 -18.54
N THR A 96 22.57 -6.15 -17.88
CA THR A 96 23.83 -5.62 -18.40
C THR A 96 24.96 -6.65 -18.26
N GLU A 97 25.26 -7.38 -19.33
CA GLU A 97 26.22 -8.51 -19.35
C GLU A 97 27.68 -8.16 -19.08
N LYS A 98 28.09 -6.89 -19.24
CA LYS A 98 29.52 -6.54 -19.29
C LYS A 98 30.19 -6.29 -17.94
N GLU A 99 29.46 -6.24 -16.83
CA GLU A 99 30.02 -5.92 -15.49
C GLU A 99 29.39 -6.79 -14.39
N ASP A 100 30.04 -7.89 -14.03
CA ASP A 100 29.57 -8.82 -12.98
C ASP A 100 29.29 -8.12 -11.64
N GLY A 101 30.10 -7.12 -11.28
CA GLY A 101 29.94 -6.34 -10.04
C GLY A 101 28.61 -5.57 -9.98
N ARG A 102 28.17 -4.99 -11.11
CA ARG A 102 26.95 -4.20 -11.15
C ARG A 102 25.69 -5.05 -11.04
N LYS A 103 25.71 -6.25 -11.64
CA LYS A 103 24.63 -7.24 -11.49
C LYS A 103 24.46 -7.68 -10.04
N SER A 104 25.56 -7.98 -9.35
CA SER A 104 25.54 -8.36 -7.92
C SER A 104 25.00 -7.24 -7.04
N ASN A 105 25.42 -6.00 -7.30
CA ASN A 105 24.91 -4.83 -6.57
C ASN A 105 23.41 -4.62 -6.78
N ALA A 106 22.93 -4.66 -8.04
CA ALA A 106 21.50 -4.52 -8.35
C ALA A 106 20.65 -5.64 -7.72
N LEU A 107 21.15 -6.88 -7.72
CA LEU A 107 20.51 -8.02 -7.07
C LEU A 107 20.37 -7.78 -5.56
N THR A 108 21.46 -7.37 -4.92
CA THR A 108 21.50 -7.07 -3.48
C THR A 108 20.55 -5.91 -3.13
N GLU A 109 20.56 -4.85 -3.92
CA GLU A 109 19.65 -3.71 -3.75
C GLU A 109 18.18 -4.10 -3.88
N LEU A 110 17.81 -4.95 -4.85
CA LEU A 110 16.44 -5.46 -5.01
C LEU A 110 15.99 -6.28 -3.79
N ILE A 111 16.88 -7.12 -3.27
CA ILE A 111 16.63 -7.94 -2.09
C ILE A 111 16.45 -7.06 -0.85
N LEU A 112 17.27 -6.03 -0.69
CA LEU A 112 17.14 -5.07 0.41
C LEU A 112 15.87 -4.23 0.29
N CYS A 113 15.52 -3.80 -0.93
CA CYS A 113 14.24 -3.15 -1.23
C CYS A 113 13.05 -4.04 -0.82
N TYR A 114 13.08 -5.33 -1.14
CA TYR A 114 11.99 -6.25 -0.79
C TYR A 114 11.94 -6.57 0.71
N SER A 115 13.08 -6.86 1.31
CA SER A 115 13.18 -7.37 2.67
C SER A 115 13.00 -6.28 3.73
N THR A 116 13.44 -5.04 3.49
CA THR A 116 13.41 -3.98 4.51
C THR A 116 11.98 -3.61 4.97
N PRO A 117 11.00 -3.36 4.07
CA PRO A 117 9.61 -3.10 4.48
C PRO A 117 9.00 -4.27 5.25
N ILE A 118 9.32 -5.52 4.85
CA ILE A 118 8.86 -6.74 5.51
C ILE A 118 9.49 -6.90 6.89
N ALA A 119 10.77 -6.58 7.04
CA ALA A 119 11.46 -6.57 8.33
C ALA A 119 10.84 -5.54 9.30
N LEU A 120 10.46 -4.37 8.79
CA LEU A 120 9.72 -3.38 9.58
C LEU A 120 8.32 -3.89 9.99
N THR A 121 7.60 -4.59 9.11
CA THR A 121 6.35 -5.28 9.49
C THR A 121 6.58 -6.34 10.55
N PHE A 122 7.68 -7.10 10.44
CA PHE A 122 8.06 -8.12 11.41
C PHE A 122 8.27 -7.50 12.79
N ILE A 123 9.07 -6.43 12.89
CA ILE A 123 9.32 -5.70 14.14
C ILE A 123 8.01 -5.16 14.73
N GLN A 124 7.16 -4.54 13.91
CA GLN A 124 5.85 -4.04 14.38
C GLN A 124 4.93 -5.17 14.88
N SER A 125 4.93 -6.30 14.18
CA SER A 125 4.13 -7.47 14.55
C SER A 125 4.66 -8.13 15.82
N MET A 126 5.98 -8.19 15.99
CA MET A 126 6.65 -8.63 17.20
C MET A 126 6.23 -7.79 18.40
N PHE A 127 6.32 -6.46 18.32
CA PHE A 127 5.86 -5.58 19.40
C PHE A 127 4.38 -5.77 19.74
N LYS A 128 3.51 -5.93 18.73
CA LYS A 128 2.08 -6.22 18.93
C LYS A 128 1.83 -7.59 19.57
N VAL A 129 2.71 -8.57 19.37
CA VAL A 129 2.60 -9.90 19.99
C VAL A 129 3.16 -9.89 21.43
N CYS A 130 4.27 -9.19 21.67
CA CYS A 130 4.88 -9.07 23.00
C CYS A 130 3.98 -8.28 23.98
N PHE A 131 3.41 -7.17 23.52
CA PHE A 131 2.61 -6.28 24.37
C PHE A 131 1.09 -6.48 24.21
N GLY A 132 0.64 -7.22 23.19
CA GLY A 132 -0.77 -7.43 22.90
C GLY A 132 -1.24 -8.86 23.14
N ARG A 133 -2.49 -9.03 23.60
CA ARG A 133 -3.14 -10.34 23.69
C ARG A 133 -3.58 -10.84 22.31
N ALA A 134 -2.63 -11.23 21.45
CA ALA A 134 -2.91 -11.79 20.13
C ALA A 134 -3.36 -13.26 20.24
N LYS A 135 -4.49 -13.61 19.61
CA LYS A 135 -5.03 -14.98 19.65
C LYS A 135 -4.15 -15.93 18.81
N ASN A 136 -3.93 -17.15 19.30
CA ASN A 136 -3.29 -18.20 18.50
C ASN A 136 -4.23 -18.64 17.37
N ILE A 137 -3.67 -18.80 16.17
CA ILE A 137 -4.37 -19.36 15.01
C ILE A 137 -4.12 -20.86 14.93
N GLY A 138 -5.16 -21.64 14.62
CA GLY A 138 -5.01 -23.06 14.34
C GLY A 138 -4.39 -23.28 12.95
N TRP A 139 -3.67 -24.39 12.78
CA TRP A 139 -2.98 -24.72 11.53
C TRP A 139 -3.90 -24.69 10.29
N LYS A 140 -5.13 -25.19 10.42
CA LYS A 140 -6.14 -25.19 9.35
C LYS A 140 -6.50 -23.80 8.82
N SER A 141 -6.43 -22.77 9.67
CA SER A 141 -6.71 -21.38 9.25
C SER A 141 -5.45 -20.67 8.78
N PHE A 142 -4.27 -21.10 9.22
CA PHE A 142 -2.99 -20.55 8.79
C PHE A 142 -2.60 -21.01 7.37
N LEU A 143 -2.84 -22.29 7.04
CA LEU A 143 -2.41 -22.88 5.77
C LEU A 143 -2.87 -22.12 4.51
N PRO A 144 -4.13 -21.68 4.36
CA PRO A 144 -4.55 -20.93 3.17
C PRO A 144 -3.83 -19.58 3.04
N ILE A 145 -3.55 -18.90 4.14
CA ILE A 145 -2.77 -17.65 4.12
C ILE A 145 -1.34 -17.94 3.69
N PHE A 146 -0.73 -18.97 4.30
CA PHE A 146 0.62 -19.37 3.95
C PHE A 146 0.75 -19.61 2.45
N ILE A 147 -0.20 -20.31 1.83
CA ILE A 147 -0.23 -20.55 0.38
C ILE A 147 -0.36 -19.23 -0.40
N LEU A 148 -1.33 -18.37 -0.07
CA LEU A 148 -1.58 -17.11 -0.79
C LEU A 148 -0.38 -16.16 -0.73
N GLU A 149 0.20 -15.99 0.45
CA GLU A 149 1.32 -15.08 0.71
C GLU A 149 2.64 -15.63 0.14
N SER A 150 2.83 -16.96 0.13
CA SER A 150 3.99 -17.59 -0.52
C SER A 150 3.89 -17.48 -2.04
N ALA A 151 2.70 -17.66 -2.60
CA ALA A 151 2.46 -17.47 -4.03
C ALA A 151 2.70 -16.02 -4.46
N GLU A 152 2.31 -15.02 -3.64
CA GLU A 152 2.64 -13.60 -3.87
C GLU A 152 4.15 -13.37 -3.88
N ALA A 153 4.89 -13.92 -2.91
CA ALA A 153 6.34 -13.78 -2.84
C ALA A 153 7.05 -14.44 -4.03
N CYS A 154 6.68 -15.68 -4.38
CA CYS A 154 7.21 -16.39 -5.55
C CYS A 154 6.91 -15.64 -6.84
N GLY A 155 5.66 -15.19 -7.03
CA GLY A 155 5.25 -14.46 -8.22
C GLY A 155 5.99 -13.13 -8.37
N THR A 156 6.18 -12.41 -7.26
CA THR A 156 6.94 -11.15 -7.24
C THR A 156 8.41 -11.38 -7.59
N ALA A 157 9.06 -12.36 -6.97
CA ALA A 157 10.45 -12.69 -7.25
C ALA A 157 10.65 -13.11 -8.72
N TYR A 158 9.77 -13.97 -9.24
CA TYR A 158 9.82 -14.41 -10.63
C TYR A 158 9.63 -13.25 -11.61
N LEU A 159 8.63 -12.40 -11.34
CA LEU A 159 8.39 -11.21 -12.16
C LEU A 159 9.62 -10.32 -12.21
N LEU A 160 10.28 -10.06 -11.09
CA LEU A 160 11.43 -9.14 -11.05
C LEU A 160 12.69 -9.74 -11.67
N PHE A 161 13.10 -10.93 -11.22
CA PHE A 161 14.40 -11.48 -11.57
C PHE A 161 14.43 -12.10 -12.97
N LYS A 162 13.30 -12.60 -13.48
CA LYS A 162 13.26 -13.31 -14.77
C LYS A 162 12.49 -12.55 -15.84
N VAL A 163 11.32 -12.02 -15.51
CA VAL A 163 10.45 -11.39 -16.51
C VAL A 163 10.88 -9.95 -16.79
N VAL A 164 10.83 -9.06 -15.79
CA VAL A 164 11.07 -7.62 -15.93
C VAL A 164 12.47 -7.35 -16.44
N HIS A 165 13.47 -8.10 -15.95
CA HIS A 165 14.84 -8.09 -16.47
C HIS A 165 14.90 -8.09 -18.00
N ASN A 166 14.10 -8.93 -18.65
CA ASN A 166 14.12 -9.13 -20.10
C ASN A 166 13.23 -8.14 -20.88
N HIS A 167 12.42 -7.36 -20.18
CA HIS A 167 11.41 -6.50 -20.78
C HIS A 167 11.79 -5.01 -20.68
N SER A 168 11.25 -4.20 -21.59
CA SER A 168 11.36 -2.74 -21.47
C SER A 168 10.64 -2.26 -20.20
N MET A 169 11.04 -1.09 -19.67
CA MET A 169 10.36 -0.51 -18.50
C MET A 169 8.86 -0.30 -18.71
N THR A 170 8.44 0.13 -19.91
CA THR A 170 7.02 0.31 -20.26
C THR A 170 6.24 -1.00 -20.17
N SER A 171 6.84 -2.08 -20.68
CA SER A 171 6.30 -3.43 -20.56
C SER A 171 6.25 -3.86 -19.10
N GLY A 172 7.30 -3.59 -18.33
CA GLY A 172 7.37 -3.86 -16.90
C GLY A 172 6.22 -3.22 -16.12
N ILE A 173 5.94 -1.93 -16.34
CA ILE A 173 4.80 -1.23 -15.70
C ILE A 173 3.48 -1.89 -16.11
N THR A 174 3.30 -2.17 -17.41
CA THR A 174 2.09 -2.82 -17.93
C THR A 174 1.87 -4.18 -17.25
N LEU A 175 2.92 -5.00 -17.13
CA LEU A 175 2.87 -6.30 -16.48
C LEU A 175 2.54 -6.20 -14.99
N VAL A 176 3.14 -5.25 -14.27
CA VAL A 176 2.81 -4.99 -12.86
C VAL A 176 1.34 -4.62 -12.72
N MET A 177 0.80 -3.79 -13.62
CA MET A 177 -0.61 -3.41 -13.64
C MET A 177 -1.55 -4.56 -14.03
N SER A 178 -1.09 -5.51 -14.84
CA SER A 178 -1.83 -6.73 -15.19
C SER A 178 -1.95 -7.74 -14.04
N SER A 179 -1.19 -7.57 -12.95
CA SER A 179 -1.29 -8.39 -11.73
C SER A 179 -2.61 -8.23 -10.95
N PHE A 180 -3.57 -7.44 -11.46
CA PHE A 180 -4.91 -7.31 -10.88
C PHE A 180 -5.98 -8.14 -11.59
N THR A 181 -5.57 -9.02 -12.51
CA THR A 181 -6.49 -9.90 -13.26
C THR A 181 -7.32 -10.78 -12.31
N LEU A 182 -6.69 -11.50 -11.36
CA LEU A 182 -7.46 -12.38 -10.45
C LEU A 182 -8.39 -11.60 -9.50
N PRO A 183 -7.97 -10.48 -8.88
CA PRO A 183 -8.86 -9.57 -8.19
C PRO A 183 -10.08 -9.13 -9.00
N SER A 184 -9.92 -8.83 -10.29
CA SER A 184 -11.04 -8.43 -11.16
C SER A 184 -12.07 -9.56 -11.31
N ILE A 185 -11.61 -10.80 -11.48
CA ILE A 185 -12.47 -12.00 -11.56
C ILE A 185 -13.21 -12.22 -10.24
N LEU A 186 -12.49 -12.14 -9.11
CA LEU A 186 -13.08 -12.30 -7.79
C LEU A 186 -14.09 -11.17 -7.47
N ASN A 187 -13.85 -9.95 -7.97
CA ASN A 187 -14.78 -8.84 -7.82
C ASN A 187 -16.10 -9.12 -8.56
N ILE A 188 -16.08 -9.76 -9.72
CA ILE A 188 -17.33 -10.19 -10.40
C ILE A 188 -18.06 -11.22 -9.55
N LEU A 189 -17.37 -12.26 -9.07
CA LEU A 189 -17.98 -13.29 -8.22
C LEU A 189 -18.56 -12.67 -6.95
N LYS A 190 -17.87 -11.67 -6.38
CA LYS A 190 -18.33 -10.83 -5.27
C LYS A 190 -19.67 -10.16 -5.61
N GLN A 191 -19.73 -9.43 -6.72
CA GLN A 191 -20.93 -8.69 -7.10
C GLN A 191 -22.09 -9.65 -7.39
N ILE A 192 -21.84 -10.79 -8.02
CA ILE A 192 -22.87 -11.83 -8.25
C ILE A 192 -23.41 -12.39 -6.91
N ALA A 193 -22.52 -12.67 -5.96
CA ALA A 193 -22.92 -13.19 -4.65
C ALA A 193 -23.75 -12.16 -3.85
N LEU A 194 -23.36 -10.88 -3.89
CA LEU A 194 -24.10 -9.78 -3.29
C LEU A 194 -25.45 -9.54 -3.97
N ALA A 195 -25.49 -9.69 -5.30
CA ALA A 195 -26.70 -9.53 -6.10
C ALA A 195 -27.79 -10.54 -5.76
N ARG A 196 -27.50 -11.62 -5.01
CA ARG A 196 -28.54 -12.51 -4.49
C ARG A 196 -29.42 -11.86 -3.41
N ASN A 197 -28.95 -10.78 -2.78
CA ASN A 197 -29.67 -10.08 -1.73
C ASN A 197 -30.60 -8.99 -2.31
N ARG A 198 -31.67 -8.64 -1.59
CA ARG A 198 -32.89 -7.90 -2.03
C ARG A 198 -32.71 -6.43 -2.49
N GLN A 199 -31.58 -6.04 -3.07
CA GLN A 199 -31.35 -4.68 -3.64
C GLN A 199 -32.14 -4.44 -4.94
N LYS A 200 -32.23 -3.20 -5.46
CA LYS A 200 -32.87 -2.94 -6.76
C LYS A 200 -32.09 -3.63 -7.89
N PHE A 201 -32.78 -4.30 -8.82
CA PHE A 201 -32.19 -5.06 -9.93
C PHE A 201 -31.21 -4.23 -10.77
N VAL A 202 -31.54 -2.94 -11.02
CA VAL A 202 -30.75 -2.04 -11.87
C VAL A 202 -29.33 -1.79 -11.33
N ILE A 203 -29.19 -1.47 -10.03
CA ILE A 203 -27.88 -1.21 -9.40
C ILE A 203 -27.00 -2.47 -9.43
N ARG A 204 -27.61 -3.65 -9.29
CA ARG A 204 -26.89 -4.92 -9.37
C ARG A 204 -26.33 -5.12 -10.77
N LEU A 205 -27.16 -4.95 -11.79
CA LEU A 205 -26.76 -5.13 -13.18
C LEU A 205 -25.62 -4.18 -13.54
N SER A 206 -25.71 -2.89 -13.17
CA SER A 206 -24.63 -1.93 -13.44
C SER A 206 -23.33 -2.29 -12.73
N SER A 207 -23.37 -2.70 -11.45
CA SER A 207 -22.17 -3.11 -10.71
C SER A 207 -21.47 -4.34 -11.31
N VAL A 208 -22.26 -5.32 -11.78
CA VAL A 208 -21.73 -6.53 -12.43
C VAL A 208 -21.15 -6.18 -13.80
N SER A 209 -21.82 -5.33 -14.59
CA SER A 209 -21.31 -4.88 -15.90
C SER A 209 -19.99 -4.12 -15.76
N ILE A 210 -19.87 -3.21 -14.78
CA ILE A 210 -18.61 -2.50 -14.51
C ILE A 210 -17.48 -3.47 -14.16
N ALA A 211 -17.75 -4.43 -13.28
CA ALA A 211 -16.75 -5.45 -12.91
C ALA A 211 -16.37 -6.34 -14.11
N LEU A 212 -17.33 -6.69 -14.97
CA LEU A 212 -17.10 -7.46 -16.20
C LEU A 212 -16.20 -6.71 -17.18
N ILE A 213 -16.47 -5.42 -17.42
CA ILE A 213 -15.62 -4.56 -18.27
C ILE A 213 -14.20 -4.50 -17.71
N ALA A 214 -14.04 -4.27 -16.41
CA ALA A 214 -12.73 -4.22 -15.77
C ALA A 214 -11.94 -5.54 -15.98
N MET A 215 -12.60 -6.69 -15.84
CA MET A 215 -11.99 -8.00 -16.08
C MET A 215 -11.63 -8.23 -17.55
N LEU A 216 -12.52 -7.88 -18.49
CA LEU A 216 -12.25 -8.04 -19.92
C LEU A 216 -11.02 -7.23 -20.35
N ILE A 217 -10.86 -6.01 -19.82
CA ILE A 217 -9.68 -5.19 -20.09
C ILE A 217 -8.41 -5.85 -19.53
N GLN A 218 -8.43 -6.35 -18.29
CA GLN A 218 -7.27 -7.02 -17.68
C GLN A 218 -6.87 -8.27 -18.45
N CYS A 219 -7.83 -9.16 -18.73
CA CYS A 219 -7.59 -10.37 -19.51
C CYS A 219 -7.08 -10.05 -20.92
N GLY A 220 -7.69 -9.06 -21.58
CA GLY A 220 -7.28 -8.63 -22.92
C GLY A 220 -5.83 -8.17 -22.95
N VAL A 221 -5.41 -7.32 -22.01
CA VAL A 221 -4.03 -6.82 -21.97
C VAL A 221 -3.03 -7.94 -21.60
N VAL A 222 -3.39 -8.88 -20.73
CA VAL A 222 -2.54 -10.06 -20.45
C VAL A 222 -2.35 -10.90 -21.72
N VAL A 223 -3.43 -11.19 -22.45
CA VAL A 223 -3.36 -11.95 -23.72
C VAL A 223 -2.50 -11.20 -24.73
N CYS A 224 -2.72 -9.89 -24.91
CA CYS A 224 -1.91 -9.07 -25.80
C CYS A 224 -0.42 -9.07 -25.41
N SER A 225 -0.12 -9.04 -24.11
CA SER A 225 1.27 -9.06 -23.59
C SER A 225 1.97 -10.40 -23.84
N ILE A 226 1.21 -11.51 -23.88
CA ILE A 226 1.75 -12.86 -24.14
C ILE A 226 1.93 -13.10 -25.65
N VAL A 227 0.97 -12.62 -26.46
CA VAL A 227 0.96 -12.86 -27.91
C VAL A 227 1.94 -11.94 -28.64
N ARG A 228 2.01 -10.65 -28.29
CA ARG A 228 2.81 -9.67 -29.05
C ARG A 228 4.31 -10.00 -29.19
N PRO A 229 5.03 -10.47 -28.15
CA PRO A 229 6.44 -10.82 -28.31
C PRO A 229 6.68 -11.86 -29.40
N THR A 230 5.65 -12.61 -29.80
CA THR A 230 5.75 -13.60 -30.87
C THR A 230 5.60 -13.04 -32.29
N ILE A 231 5.00 -11.85 -32.46
CA ILE A 231 4.62 -11.33 -33.78
C ILE A 231 5.58 -10.22 -34.26
N VAL A 232 5.98 -9.32 -33.36
CA VAL A 232 6.63 -8.05 -33.75
C VAL A 232 8.14 -8.16 -34.00
N PHE A 233 8.81 -9.23 -33.56
CA PHE A 233 10.27 -9.36 -33.67
C PHE A 233 10.74 -10.27 -34.82
N SER A 234 9.86 -10.62 -35.77
CA SER A 234 10.21 -11.52 -36.87
C SER A 234 11.09 -10.89 -37.96
N ASP A 235 11.23 -9.55 -38.04
CA ASP A 235 11.70 -8.88 -39.26
C ASP A 235 13.08 -8.20 -39.20
N THR A 236 13.85 -8.31 -38.12
CA THR A 236 15.24 -7.77 -38.11
C THR A 236 16.28 -8.78 -37.61
N THR A 237 17.36 -8.88 -38.37
CA THR A 237 18.44 -9.89 -38.32
C THR A 237 19.39 -9.79 -37.12
N THR A 238 18.99 -9.12 -36.04
CA THR A 238 19.80 -8.98 -34.82
C THR A 238 19.06 -9.59 -33.63
N ASP A 239 19.51 -10.77 -33.22
CA ASP A 239 19.18 -11.51 -32.00
C ASP A 239 17.70 -11.54 -31.60
N GLN A 240 16.93 -12.38 -32.31
CA GLN A 240 15.58 -12.74 -31.90
C GLN A 240 15.62 -13.47 -30.55
N ILE A 241 15.17 -12.79 -29.49
CA ILE A 241 14.85 -13.43 -28.21
C ILE A 241 13.57 -14.25 -28.42
N HIS A 242 13.71 -15.49 -28.88
CA HIS A 242 12.59 -16.43 -28.95
C HIS A 242 12.15 -16.80 -27.53
N TYR A 243 11.05 -16.19 -27.08
CA TYR A 243 10.42 -16.60 -25.83
C TYR A 243 9.99 -18.05 -25.92
N THR A 244 10.57 -18.87 -25.04
CA THR A 244 10.17 -20.27 -24.93
C THR A 244 8.74 -20.35 -24.40
N THR A 245 7.99 -21.39 -24.79
CA THR A 245 6.64 -21.64 -24.25
C THR A 245 6.64 -21.66 -22.72
N GLN A 246 7.75 -22.13 -22.12
CA GLN A 246 7.97 -22.13 -20.68
C GLN A 246 7.97 -20.71 -20.09
N GLU A 247 8.68 -19.76 -20.69
CA GLU A 247 8.72 -18.37 -20.18
C GLU A 247 7.33 -17.71 -20.20
N LYS A 248 6.52 -17.98 -21.22
CA LYS A 248 5.13 -17.47 -21.30
C LYS A 248 4.26 -18.04 -20.19
N ILE A 249 4.36 -19.35 -19.93
CA ILE A 249 3.62 -20.00 -18.84
C ILE A 249 4.06 -19.41 -17.50
N CYS A 250 5.35 -19.25 -17.29
CA CYS A 250 5.88 -18.70 -16.05
C CYS A 250 5.53 -17.22 -15.87
N LEU A 251 5.46 -16.43 -16.94
CA LEU A 251 4.92 -15.06 -16.90
C LEU A 251 3.49 -15.06 -16.35
N VAL A 252 2.59 -15.87 -16.93
CA VAL A 252 1.20 -15.99 -16.44
C VAL A 252 1.17 -16.45 -14.99
N ALA A 253 1.96 -17.46 -14.64
CA ALA A 253 2.04 -17.97 -13.28
C ALA A 253 2.52 -16.88 -12.30
N SER A 254 3.48 -16.04 -12.69
CA SER A 254 3.97 -14.93 -11.85
C SER A 254 2.89 -13.87 -11.61
N LEU A 255 2.15 -13.50 -12.66
CA LEU A 255 1.04 -12.55 -12.55
C LEU A 255 -0.07 -13.10 -11.65
N VAL A 256 -0.43 -14.37 -11.81
CA VAL A 256 -1.41 -15.05 -10.94
C VAL A 256 -0.91 -15.12 -9.50
N GLY A 257 0.36 -15.46 -9.28
CA GLY A 257 1.00 -15.50 -7.96
C GLY A 257 0.92 -14.16 -7.24
N ILE A 258 1.33 -13.07 -7.89
CA ILE A 258 1.20 -11.71 -7.34
C ILE A 258 -0.27 -11.39 -7.05
N SER A 259 -1.17 -11.76 -7.98
CA SER A 259 -2.61 -11.51 -7.83
C SER A 259 -3.20 -12.20 -6.59
N MET A 260 -2.65 -13.36 -6.16
CA MET A 260 -3.11 -14.11 -4.99
C MET A 260 -2.97 -13.31 -3.68
N GLY A 261 -1.97 -12.43 -3.58
CA GLY A 261 -1.76 -11.56 -2.43
C GLY A 261 -2.90 -10.56 -2.18
N TYR A 262 -3.75 -10.33 -3.19
CA TYR A 262 -4.89 -9.42 -3.12
C TYR A 262 -6.23 -10.15 -2.92
N CYS A 263 -6.27 -11.47 -3.06
CA CYS A 263 -7.52 -12.23 -3.03
C CYS A 263 -8.28 -12.13 -1.71
N GLU A 264 -7.59 -12.02 -0.57
CA GLU A 264 -8.24 -11.91 0.75
C GLU A 264 -9.22 -10.73 0.82
N ASN A 265 -8.95 -9.64 0.10
CA ASN A 265 -9.84 -8.49 0.08
C ASN A 265 -11.18 -8.79 -0.63
N PHE A 266 -11.13 -9.52 -1.74
CA PHE A 266 -12.28 -9.84 -2.59
C PHE A 266 -13.01 -11.13 -2.17
N LEU A 267 -12.40 -11.96 -1.32
CA LEU A 267 -13.00 -13.15 -0.73
C LEU A 267 -13.72 -12.79 0.60
N PHE A 268 -15.02 -12.52 0.54
CA PHE A 268 -15.84 -12.16 1.71
C PHE A 268 -17.10 -13.04 1.89
N CYS A 269 -17.59 -13.66 0.82
CA CYS A 269 -18.74 -14.56 0.87
C CYS A 269 -18.32 -15.99 1.18
N ASN A 270 -19.21 -16.73 1.86
CA ASN A 270 -19.10 -18.18 1.88
C ASN A 270 -19.33 -18.69 0.45
N LEU A 271 -18.30 -19.32 -0.10
CA LEU A 271 -18.34 -19.85 -1.45
C LEU A 271 -19.02 -21.22 -1.41
N LYS A 272 -20.18 -21.32 -2.07
CA LYS A 272 -20.86 -22.60 -2.30
C LYS A 272 -20.59 -23.03 -3.73
N ILE A 273 -19.59 -23.88 -3.92
CA ILE A 273 -19.34 -24.53 -5.22
C ILE A 273 -19.96 -25.93 -5.14
N GLY A 274 -21.16 -26.09 -5.72
CA GLY A 274 -21.90 -27.35 -5.62
C GLY A 274 -22.20 -27.73 -4.17
N SER A 275 -21.73 -28.90 -3.74
CA SER A 275 -21.87 -29.42 -2.38
C SER A 275 -20.83 -28.86 -1.39
N PHE A 276 -19.73 -28.27 -1.87
CA PHE A 276 -18.68 -27.72 -1.02
C PHE A 276 -19.04 -26.33 -0.52
N ASN A 277 -19.21 -26.20 0.80
CA ASN A 277 -19.49 -24.93 1.46
C ASN A 277 -18.24 -24.45 2.21
N LEU A 278 -17.43 -23.61 1.55
CA LEU A 278 -16.27 -23.00 2.14
C LEU A 278 -16.71 -21.82 3.03
N LYS A 279 -16.54 -21.97 4.35
CA LYS A 279 -16.85 -20.94 5.35
C LYS A 279 -15.77 -19.84 5.41
N ILE A 280 -15.50 -19.21 4.26
CA ILE A 280 -14.48 -18.17 4.08
C ILE A 280 -14.67 -17.03 5.09
N LYS A 281 -15.93 -16.68 5.40
CA LYS A 281 -16.25 -15.64 6.38
C LYS A 281 -15.72 -15.96 7.79
N ASP A 282 -15.94 -17.17 8.26
CA ASP A 282 -15.49 -17.59 9.59
C ASP A 282 -13.95 -17.68 9.62
N TRP A 283 -13.34 -18.14 8.52
CA TRP A 283 -11.90 -18.16 8.33
C TRP A 283 -11.31 -16.74 8.44
N ARG A 284 -11.80 -15.78 7.64
CA ARG A 284 -11.31 -14.40 7.64
C ARG A 284 -11.38 -13.74 9.02
N ILE A 285 -12.49 -13.92 9.76
CA ILE A 285 -12.61 -13.42 11.14
C ILE A 285 -11.57 -14.05 12.07
N ALA A 286 -11.23 -15.33 11.89
CA ALA A 286 -10.17 -15.98 12.67
C ALA A 286 -8.79 -15.45 12.30
N VAL A 287 -8.54 -15.19 11.01
CA VAL A 287 -7.31 -14.61 10.47
C VAL A 287 -7.09 -13.19 11.01
N ASP A 288 -8.08 -12.31 10.91
CA ASP A 288 -8.01 -10.92 11.40
C ASP A 288 -7.64 -10.86 12.89
N LYS A 289 -8.17 -11.77 13.71
CA LYS A 289 -7.88 -11.84 15.15
C LYS A 289 -6.47 -12.32 15.49
N ALA A 290 -5.83 -13.05 14.59
CA ALA A 290 -4.50 -13.63 14.78
C ALA A 290 -3.44 -12.99 13.88
N ARG A 291 -3.79 -11.92 13.13
CA ARG A 291 -2.95 -11.25 12.14
C ARG A 291 -1.54 -10.94 12.62
N PRO A 292 -1.29 -10.37 13.83
CA PRO A 292 0.09 -10.09 14.28
C PRO A 292 0.96 -11.35 14.35
N LYS A 293 0.42 -12.48 14.82
CA LYS A 293 1.15 -13.76 14.91
C LYS A 293 1.37 -14.39 13.54
N ILE A 294 0.40 -14.25 12.65
CA ILE A 294 0.49 -14.74 11.27
C ILE A 294 1.60 -13.97 10.54
N ASN A 295 1.58 -12.63 10.62
CA ASN A 295 2.56 -11.78 9.95
C ASN A 295 3.97 -12.04 10.49
N LEU A 296 4.14 -12.20 11.80
CA LEU A 296 5.43 -12.54 12.40
C LEU A 296 6.07 -13.79 11.74
N LYS A 297 5.27 -14.83 11.48
CA LYS A 297 5.74 -16.05 10.79
C LYS A 297 5.92 -15.84 9.29
N MET A 298 4.96 -15.17 8.66
CA MET A 298 4.96 -14.99 7.21
C MET A 298 6.08 -14.07 6.72
N CYS A 299 6.48 -13.05 7.50
CA CYS A 299 7.60 -12.17 7.13
C CYS A 299 8.89 -12.95 6.90
N ILE A 300 9.25 -13.87 7.81
CA ILE A 300 10.46 -14.72 7.69
C ILE A 300 10.35 -15.61 6.44
N ILE A 301 9.19 -16.23 6.25
CA ILE A 301 8.94 -17.13 5.12
C ILE A 301 9.02 -16.38 3.79
N LYS A 302 8.41 -15.19 3.68
CA LYS A 302 8.43 -14.38 2.45
C LYS A 302 9.84 -13.97 2.07
N VAL A 303 10.63 -13.47 3.03
CA VAL A 303 12.03 -13.10 2.79
C VAL A 303 12.83 -14.32 2.36
N GLY A 304 12.67 -15.46 3.03
CA GLY A 304 13.33 -16.71 2.66
C GLY A 304 12.97 -17.20 1.25
N ILE A 305 11.68 -17.17 0.89
CA ILE A 305 11.21 -17.52 -0.47
C ILE A 305 11.80 -16.56 -1.51
N PHE A 306 11.81 -15.26 -1.24
CA PHE A 306 12.33 -14.27 -2.18
C PHE A 306 13.84 -14.44 -2.39
N LEU A 307 14.60 -14.68 -1.31
CA LEU A 307 16.03 -14.99 -1.38
C LEU A 307 16.31 -16.29 -2.13
N LEU A 308 15.55 -17.36 -1.84
CA LEU A 308 15.67 -18.63 -2.55
C LEU A 308 15.40 -18.46 -4.04
N MET A 309 14.36 -17.71 -4.41
CA MET A 309 14.03 -17.43 -5.80
C MET A 309 15.09 -16.55 -6.48
N ALA A 310 15.66 -15.57 -5.78
CA ALA A 310 16.78 -14.78 -6.28
C ALA A 310 17.98 -15.68 -6.61
N TYR A 311 18.33 -16.60 -5.70
CA TYR A 311 19.41 -17.58 -5.89
C TYR A 311 19.14 -18.53 -7.06
N LEU A 312 17.91 -19.06 -7.17
CA LEU A 312 17.55 -20.02 -8.22
C LEU A 312 17.41 -19.38 -9.61
N LEU A 313 16.95 -18.14 -9.70
CA LEU A 313 16.67 -17.47 -10.98
C LEU A 313 17.87 -16.70 -11.55
N VAL A 314 18.86 -16.39 -10.72
CA VAL A 314 20.07 -15.65 -11.11
C VAL A 314 21.32 -16.48 -10.72
N PRO A 315 21.57 -17.61 -11.42
CA PRO A 315 22.59 -18.59 -11.02
C PRO A 315 24.03 -18.07 -11.16
N ASP A 316 24.26 -17.09 -12.02
CA ASP A 316 25.63 -16.62 -12.37
C ASP A 316 26.17 -15.55 -11.42
N VAL A 317 25.36 -15.07 -10.48
CA VAL A 317 25.81 -14.03 -9.54
C VAL A 317 26.53 -14.69 -8.37
N LYS A 318 27.84 -14.44 -8.28
CA LYS A 318 28.59 -14.68 -7.04
C LYS A 318 28.00 -13.77 -5.97
N TRP A 319 27.42 -14.37 -4.94
CA TRP A 319 26.94 -13.67 -3.75
C TRP A 319 28.13 -13.25 -2.89
N THR A 320 28.98 -12.37 -3.41
CA THR A 320 29.88 -11.60 -2.58
C THR A 320 29.04 -10.55 -1.89
N LEU A 321 28.54 -10.89 -0.70
CA LEU A 321 28.11 -9.90 0.27
C LEU A 321 29.35 -9.07 0.60
N THR A 322 29.64 -8.10 -0.26
CA THR A 322 30.60 -7.04 -0.06
C THR A 322 31.97 -7.55 0.42
N GLU A 323 32.76 -8.08 -0.51
CA GLU A 323 34.23 -8.06 -0.42
C GLU A 323 34.71 -6.64 -0.09
N ASP A 324 33.98 -5.62 -0.59
CA ASP A 324 34.14 -4.21 -0.23
C ASP A 324 33.82 -3.87 1.23
N SER A 325 33.06 -4.66 1.99
CA SER A 325 32.70 -4.34 3.40
C SER A 325 33.68 -4.93 4.40
N GLU A 326 34.21 -6.12 4.12
CA GLU A 326 35.35 -6.67 4.88
C GLU A 326 36.57 -5.80 4.60
N ASN A 327 36.81 -5.46 3.32
CA ASN A 327 37.77 -4.43 2.97
C ASN A 327 37.40 -3.06 3.57
N LEU A 328 36.12 -2.68 3.71
CA LEU A 328 35.77 -1.39 4.31
C LEU A 328 36.17 -1.35 5.78
N SER A 329 35.86 -2.39 6.55
CA SER A 329 36.25 -2.48 7.96
C SER A 329 37.77 -2.47 8.07
N ASP A 330 38.45 -3.31 7.29
CA ASP A 330 39.90 -3.47 7.41
C ASP A 330 40.66 -2.25 6.87
N THR A 331 40.22 -1.68 5.74
CA THR A 331 40.79 -0.44 5.17
C THR A 331 40.46 0.77 6.06
N PHE A 332 39.27 0.84 6.65
CA PHE A 332 38.93 1.92 7.60
C PHE A 332 39.74 1.80 8.88
N LEU A 333 39.90 0.58 9.42
CA LEU A 333 40.73 0.35 10.59
C LEU A 333 42.21 0.61 10.30
N SER A 334 42.71 0.24 9.11
CA SER A 334 44.09 0.51 8.72
C SER A 334 44.34 2.00 8.48
N GLU A 335 43.43 2.69 7.79
CA GLU A 335 43.52 4.13 7.50
C GLU A 335 43.38 4.97 8.77
N ILE A 336 42.53 4.56 9.72
CA ILE A 336 42.48 5.15 11.06
C ILE A 336 43.81 4.92 11.79
N ASN A 337 44.35 3.70 11.74
CA ASN A 337 45.57 3.37 12.47
C ASN A 337 46.79 4.12 11.93
N GLU A 338 46.96 4.20 10.61
CA GLU A 338 48.06 4.95 9.98
C GLU A 338 47.95 6.46 10.27
N ASN A 339 46.77 7.07 10.04
CA ASN A 339 46.62 8.51 10.24
C ASN A 339 46.65 8.92 11.71
N LEU A 340 46.12 8.09 12.63
CA LEU A 340 46.29 8.33 14.06
C LEU A 340 47.76 8.21 14.44
N ASN A 341 48.47 7.19 13.98
CA ASN A 341 49.87 7.00 14.34
C ASN A 341 50.74 8.17 13.85
N ASP A 342 50.57 8.61 12.60
CA ASP A 342 51.39 9.70 12.04
C ASP A 342 51.08 11.05 12.69
N THR A 343 49.80 11.40 12.84
CA THR A 343 49.41 12.69 13.45
C THR A 343 49.76 12.72 14.94
N PHE A 344 49.58 11.60 15.65
CA PHE A 344 49.88 11.48 17.06
C PHE A 344 51.39 11.50 17.33
N LEU A 345 52.17 10.71 16.58
CA LEU A 345 53.63 10.66 16.73
C LEU A 345 54.27 12.00 16.39
N ASN A 346 53.81 12.68 15.33
CA ASN A 346 54.34 14.00 14.97
C ASN A 346 54.05 15.03 16.06
N LYS A 347 52.84 15.02 16.64
CA LYS A 347 52.47 15.95 17.71
C LYS A 347 53.17 15.65 19.03
N ILE A 348 53.40 14.38 19.35
CA ILE A 348 54.26 13.97 20.48
C ILE A 348 55.67 14.48 20.26
N ASN A 349 56.25 14.25 19.08
CA ASN A 349 57.63 14.63 18.77
C ASN A 349 57.83 16.16 18.82
N GLU A 350 56.86 16.93 18.31
CA GLU A 350 56.85 18.40 18.40
C GLU A 350 56.76 18.87 19.86
N THR A 351 55.92 18.23 20.67
CA THR A 351 55.76 18.57 22.10
C THR A 351 57.01 18.17 22.92
N LEU A 352 57.64 17.05 22.56
CA LEU A 352 58.86 16.56 23.22
C LEU A 352 60.06 17.48 22.94
N ASN A 353 60.18 17.99 21.72
CA ASN A 353 61.27 18.87 21.31
C ASN A 353 61.21 20.28 21.94
N ASN A 354 60.03 20.70 22.43
CA ASN A 354 59.84 22.02 23.05
C ASN A 354 60.18 22.08 24.55
N ASN A 355 60.82 21.07 25.13
CA ASN A 355 61.33 21.04 26.53
C ASN A 355 60.29 21.38 27.61
N THR A 356 59.01 21.01 27.41
CA THR A 356 57.96 21.18 28.41
C THR A 356 57.93 20.05 29.44
N SER A 357 57.66 20.39 30.70
CA SER A 357 57.49 19.44 31.82
C SER A 357 56.53 18.28 31.48
N HIS A 358 56.89 17.07 31.92
CA HIS A 358 56.19 15.81 31.69
C HIS A 358 54.69 15.84 32.03
N ASP A 359 54.29 16.65 33.03
CA ASP A 359 52.88 16.77 33.44
C ASP A 359 52.04 17.55 32.43
N LYS A 360 52.61 18.60 31.81
CA LYS A 360 51.94 19.34 30.73
C LYS A 360 51.74 18.50 29.47
N ILE A 361 52.65 17.55 29.23
CA ILE A 361 52.53 16.60 28.11
C ILE A 361 51.31 15.70 28.32
N ILE A 362 51.11 15.17 29.52
CA ILE A 362 49.97 14.28 29.84
C ILE A 362 48.63 15.02 29.73
N GLU A 363 48.56 16.27 30.22
CA GLU A 363 47.34 17.08 30.14
C GLU A 363 47.01 17.46 28.70
N THR A 364 48.00 17.89 27.92
CA THR A 364 47.81 18.23 26.49
C THR A 364 47.39 17.00 25.68
N LEU A 365 47.93 15.82 25.98
CA LEU A 365 47.51 14.56 25.35
C LEU A 365 46.06 14.20 25.70
N LYS A 366 45.66 14.36 26.96
CA LYS A 366 44.28 14.07 27.39
C LYS A 366 43.24 14.94 26.69
N ASP A 367 43.56 16.20 26.40
CA ASP A 367 42.62 17.12 25.75
C ASP A 367 42.68 17.03 24.22
N THR A 368 43.86 16.76 23.65
CA THR A 368 44.05 16.74 22.19
C THR A 368 43.55 15.44 21.55
N ILE A 369 43.67 14.30 22.23
CA ILE A 369 43.27 13.00 21.70
C ILE A 369 41.75 12.96 21.44
N PRO A 370 40.85 13.27 22.39
CA PRO A 370 39.41 13.17 22.16
C PRO A 370 38.92 14.08 21.03
N ASP A 371 39.47 15.28 20.91
CA ASP A 371 38.99 16.28 19.95
C ASP A 371 39.49 16.00 18.52
N THR A 372 40.75 15.60 18.37
CA THR A 372 41.30 15.22 17.05
C THR A 372 40.68 13.92 16.55
N THR A 373 40.50 12.94 17.44
CA THR A 373 39.91 11.63 17.08
C THR A 373 38.43 11.77 16.73
N LYS A 374 37.66 12.62 17.43
CA LYS A 374 36.25 12.90 17.09
C LYS A 374 36.11 13.63 15.75
N GLY A 375 36.98 14.61 15.46
CA GLY A 375 36.94 15.35 14.20
C GLY A 375 37.19 14.44 12.99
N TYR A 376 38.28 13.69 13.02
CA TYR A 376 38.67 12.79 11.94
C TYR A 376 37.72 11.60 11.77
N LEU A 377 37.26 11.01 12.87
CA LEU A 377 36.26 9.94 12.82
C LEU A 377 34.95 10.43 12.21
N ASN A 378 34.51 11.65 12.49
CA ASN A 378 33.26 12.16 11.91
C ASN A 378 33.40 12.44 10.42
N GLU A 379 34.48 13.06 9.94
CA GLU A 379 34.63 13.39 8.51
C GLU A 379 34.81 12.14 7.64
N THR A 380 35.75 11.25 7.98
CA THR A 380 35.99 10.03 7.19
C THR A 380 34.82 9.05 7.21
N PHE A 381 34.14 8.91 8.36
CA PHE A 381 32.95 8.08 8.46
C PHE A 381 31.78 8.64 7.67
N LEU A 382 31.54 9.97 7.76
CA LEU A 382 30.49 10.62 6.98
C LEU A 382 30.75 10.50 5.49
N ASP A 383 31.98 10.70 5.02
CA ASP A 383 32.34 10.53 3.61
C ASP A 383 32.11 9.10 3.12
N LYS A 384 32.49 8.09 3.92
CA LYS A 384 32.21 6.67 3.59
C LYS A 384 30.70 6.40 3.57
N ILE A 385 29.94 6.92 4.53
CA ILE A 385 28.46 6.84 4.51
C ILE A 385 27.89 7.51 3.26
N PHE A 386 28.32 8.72 2.93
CA PHE A 386 27.86 9.44 1.74
C PHE A 386 28.20 8.69 0.45
N ASN A 387 29.36 8.02 0.39
CA ASN A 387 29.72 7.16 -0.73
C ASN A 387 28.78 5.95 -0.84
N ILE A 388 28.47 5.26 0.28
CA ILE A 388 27.48 4.16 0.29
C ILE A 388 26.11 4.66 -0.17
N PHE A 389 25.66 5.82 0.33
CA PHE A 389 24.41 6.46 -0.12
C PHE A 389 24.46 6.82 -1.61
N LYS A 390 25.60 7.29 -2.13
CA LYS A 390 25.77 7.67 -3.54
C LYS A 390 25.70 6.44 -4.46
N HIS A 391 26.29 5.32 -4.05
CA HIS A 391 26.27 4.07 -4.79
C HIS A 391 24.89 3.39 -4.75
N HIS A 392 24.23 3.35 -3.58
CA HIS A 392 22.93 2.67 -3.39
C HIS A 392 21.74 3.63 -3.26
N LYS A 393 21.83 4.82 -3.85
CA LYS A 393 20.82 5.89 -3.70
C LYS A 393 19.41 5.44 -4.06
N LEU A 394 19.26 4.61 -5.09
CA LEU A 394 17.96 4.10 -5.52
C LEU A 394 17.31 3.24 -4.44
N MET A 395 18.06 2.30 -3.87
CA MET A 395 17.59 1.45 -2.78
C MET A 395 17.12 2.29 -1.59
N PHE A 396 17.92 3.28 -1.14
CA PHE A 396 17.54 4.14 -0.03
C PHE A 396 16.31 5.00 -0.33
N ILE A 397 16.22 5.58 -1.54
CA ILE A 397 15.04 6.33 -1.98
C ILE A 397 13.81 5.42 -1.98
N TYR A 398 13.91 4.20 -2.51
CA TYR A 398 12.81 3.25 -2.51
C TYR A 398 12.36 2.90 -1.09
N ILE A 399 13.29 2.54 -0.20
CA ILE A 399 12.98 2.17 1.19
C ILE A 399 12.27 3.35 1.88
N TYR A 400 12.79 4.56 1.73
CA TYR A 400 12.17 5.78 2.23
C TYR A 400 10.75 5.96 1.67
N CYS A 401 10.60 5.92 0.34
CA CYS A 401 9.30 6.08 -0.31
C CYS A 401 8.29 5.00 0.12
N ALA A 402 8.70 3.74 0.24
CA ALA A 402 7.82 2.64 0.66
C ALA A 402 7.32 2.82 2.11
N ILE A 403 8.21 3.19 3.04
CA ILE A 403 7.87 3.45 4.44
C ILE A 403 6.93 4.65 4.56
N PHE A 404 7.27 5.74 3.89
CA PHE A 404 6.50 6.99 3.98
C PHE A 404 5.16 6.90 3.24
N ALA A 405 5.10 6.31 2.05
CA ALA A 405 3.83 6.08 1.36
C ALA A 405 2.88 5.24 2.22
N SER A 406 3.41 4.22 2.90
CA SER A 406 2.66 3.41 3.84
C SER A 406 2.11 4.24 5.00
N TYR A 407 2.96 5.06 5.61
CA TYR A 407 2.59 5.92 6.74
C TYR A 407 1.55 6.98 6.35
N GLU A 408 1.79 7.71 5.27
CA GLU A 408 0.90 8.75 4.75
C GLU A 408 -0.43 8.17 4.28
N GLY A 409 -0.43 6.97 3.68
CA GLY A 409 -1.66 6.29 3.32
C GLY A 409 -2.54 5.99 4.53
N VAL A 410 -1.95 5.49 5.63
CA VAL A 410 -2.66 5.27 6.90
C VAL A 410 -3.14 6.59 7.51
N LEU A 411 -2.30 7.63 7.47
CA LEU A 411 -2.64 8.95 8.00
C LEU A 411 -3.83 9.56 7.23
N ALA A 412 -3.78 9.56 5.90
CA ALA A 412 -4.86 10.04 5.05
C ALA A 412 -6.17 9.29 5.31
N CYS A 413 -6.12 7.97 5.52
CA CYS A 413 -7.30 7.19 5.89
C CYS A 413 -7.86 7.57 7.27
N LYS A 414 -7.00 7.77 8.27
CA LYS A 414 -7.42 8.16 9.64
C LYS A 414 -8.02 9.57 9.69
N LEU A 415 -7.50 10.48 8.88
CA LEU A 415 -7.96 11.86 8.76
C LEU A 415 -9.21 12.00 7.88
N GLN A 416 -9.79 10.91 7.38
CA GLN A 416 -10.92 10.91 6.45
C GLN A 416 -10.66 11.65 5.12
N MET A 417 -9.39 11.90 4.77
CA MET A 417 -8.98 12.51 3.50
C MET A 417 -8.86 11.45 2.38
N GLN A 418 -9.70 10.41 2.44
CA GLN A 418 -9.55 9.19 1.65
C GLN A 418 -9.75 9.40 0.15
N ARG A 419 -10.62 10.33 -0.25
CA ARG A 419 -10.85 10.61 -1.68
C ARG A 419 -9.69 11.36 -2.29
N ILE A 420 -9.42 12.55 -1.76
CA ILE A 420 -8.51 13.52 -2.38
C ILE A 420 -7.06 13.16 -2.10
N SER A 421 -6.70 12.85 -0.85
CA SER A 421 -5.30 12.63 -0.47
C SER A 421 -4.87 11.17 -0.51
N PHE A 422 -5.78 10.20 -0.66
CA PHE A 422 -5.43 8.78 -0.71
C PHE A 422 -5.75 8.16 -2.07
N PHE A 423 -7.02 8.14 -2.47
CA PHE A 423 -7.46 7.47 -3.69
C PHE A 423 -6.92 8.14 -4.95
N ILE A 424 -7.17 9.45 -5.13
CA ILE A 424 -6.72 10.19 -6.33
C ILE A 424 -5.21 10.05 -6.58
N PRO A 425 -4.31 10.33 -5.62
CA PRO A 425 -2.88 10.22 -5.89
C PRO A 425 -2.47 8.79 -6.22
N LEU A 426 -2.97 7.77 -5.50
CA LEU A 426 -2.68 6.36 -5.80
C LEU A 426 -3.24 5.92 -7.15
N ALA A 427 -4.40 6.43 -7.55
CA ALA A 427 -4.97 6.19 -8.86
C ALA A 427 -4.16 6.85 -9.99
N LEU A 428 -3.50 7.98 -9.72
CA LEU A 428 -2.64 8.67 -10.70
C LEU A 428 -1.23 8.07 -10.80
N VAL A 429 -0.79 7.29 -9.82
CA VAL A 429 0.55 6.66 -9.80
C VAL A 429 0.87 5.91 -11.09
N PRO A 430 0.01 5.03 -11.65
CA PRO A 430 0.32 4.34 -12.90
C PRO A 430 0.57 5.31 -14.06
N LEU A 431 -0.28 6.34 -14.21
CA LEU A 431 -0.10 7.37 -15.24
C LEU A 431 1.20 8.15 -15.04
N GLY A 432 1.53 8.49 -13.79
CA GLY A 432 2.80 9.12 -13.43
C GLY A 432 4.01 8.23 -13.75
N CYS A 433 3.90 6.91 -13.60
CA CYS A 433 4.95 5.98 -13.99
C CYS A 433 5.13 5.96 -15.52
N PHE A 434 4.05 5.90 -16.29
CA PHE A 434 4.13 5.93 -17.76
C PHE A 434 4.68 7.26 -18.27
N GLY A 435 4.16 8.39 -17.76
CA GLY A 435 4.67 9.72 -18.10
C GLY A 435 6.13 9.90 -17.70
N GLY A 436 6.51 9.36 -16.54
CA GLY A 436 7.90 9.32 -16.07
C GLY A 436 8.81 8.56 -17.02
N VAL A 437 8.45 7.32 -17.39
CA VAL A 437 9.26 6.51 -18.32
C VAL A 437 9.35 7.15 -19.71
N ILE A 438 8.25 7.69 -20.25
CA ILE A 438 8.27 8.39 -21.54
C ILE A 438 9.17 9.63 -21.45
N GLY A 439 9.04 10.43 -20.39
CA GLY A 439 9.89 11.61 -20.17
C GLY A 439 11.36 11.24 -20.00
N PHE A 440 11.67 10.15 -19.29
CA PHE A 440 13.03 9.64 -19.18
C PHE A 440 13.59 9.22 -20.54
N CYS A 441 12.84 8.43 -21.31
CA CYS A 441 13.31 7.97 -22.62
C CYS A 441 13.40 9.08 -23.66
N TYR A 442 12.57 10.13 -23.56
CA TYR A 442 12.62 11.26 -24.47
C TYR A 442 13.81 12.19 -24.21
N ASN A 443 14.09 12.49 -22.93
CA ASN A 443 15.17 13.39 -22.56
C ASN A 443 16.55 12.72 -22.58
N TRP A 444 16.60 11.39 -22.47
CA TRP A 444 17.83 10.59 -22.44
C TRP A 444 17.74 9.42 -23.42
N PRO A 445 17.73 9.70 -24.75
CA PRO A 445 17.52 8.68 -25.78
C PRO A 445 18.74 7.78 -25.99
N ASP A 446 19.94 8.30 -25.74
CA ASP A 446 21.19 7.53 -25.79
C ASP A 446 21.44 6.84 -24.44
N ASP A 447 22.28 5.81 -24.42
CA ASP A 447 22.77 5.03 -23.23
C ASP A 447 23.45 5.89 -22.13
N SER A 448 23.15 7.18 -22.10
CA SER A 448 23.37 8.09 -21.00
C SER A 448 22.96 7.45 -19.67
N ASN A 449 23.94 7.43 -18.78
CA ASN A 449 23.84 6.89 -17.44
C ASN A 449 22.94 7.80 -16.57
N VAL A 450 21.62 7.73 -16.75
CA VAL A 450 20.68 8.43 -15.87
C VAL A 450 20.83 7.84 -14.47
N PHE A 451 21.27 8.66 -13.52
CA PHE A 451 21.62 8.21 -12.17
C PHE A 451 22.72 7.14 -12.09
N GLY A 452 23.53 6.95 -13.14
CA GLY A 452 24.46 5.81 -13.18
C GLY A 452 23.76 4.49 -13.50
N LEU A 453 22.62 4.52 -14.19
CA LEU A 453 21.82 3.34 -14.56
C LEU A 453 21.69 3.28 -16.09
N ALA A 454 21.97 2.12 -16.67
CA ALA A 454 21.65 1.84 -18.05
C ALA A 454 20.14 1.57 -18.13
N VAL A 455 19.37 2.48 -18.72
CA VAL A 455 17.94 2.31 -18.92
C VAL A 455 17.72 1.82 -20.34
N SER A 456 17.18 0.61 -20.49
CA SER A 456 16.76 0.13 -21.81
C SER A 456 15.44 0.78 -22.19
N CYS A 457 15.56 1.93 -22.85
CA CYS A 457 14.43 2.56 -23.50
C CYS A 457 14.10 1.80 -24.79
N PRO A 458 12.83 1.40 -25.00
CA PRO A 458 12.45 0.84 -26.28
C PRO A 458 12.76 1.87 -27.38
N ARG A 459 13.33 1.44 -28.51
CA ARG A 459 13.30 2.26 -29.73
C ARG A 459 11.86 2.21 -30.21
N VAL A 460 11.13 3.29 -29.94
CA VAL A 460 9.69 3.31 -30.10
C VAL A 460 9.33 3.89 -31.47
N ASP A 461 8.85 3.03 -32.36
CA ASP A 461 8.02 3.49 -33.47
C ASP A 461 6.69 4.03 -32.91
N ILE A 462 6.15 5.11 -33.49
CA ILE A 462 4.93 5.79 -33.02
C ILE A 462 3.75 4.80 -32.85
N GLU A 463 3.65 3.82 -33.74
CA GLU A 463 2.62 2.78 -33.67
C GLU A 463 2.77 1.90 -32.42
N SER A 464 4.00 1.51 -32.09
CA SER A 464 4.28 0.74 -30.87
C SER A 464 3.97 1.57 -29.61
N LEU A 465 4.28 2.87 -29.63
CA LEU A 465 3.97 3.79 -28.52
C LEU A 465 2.48 3.86 -28.25
N SER A 466 1.69 4.09 -29.31
CA SER A 466 0.24 4.31 -29.20
C SER A 466 -0.44 3.08 -28.58
N GLN A 467 0.03 1.88 -28.92
CA GLN A 467 -0.48 0.62 -28.37
C GLN A 467 -0.09 0.42 -26.90
N TRP A 468 1.14 0.76 -26.51
CA TRP A 468 1.55 0.74 -25.11
C TRP A 468 0.72 1.71 -24.29
N ILE A 469 0.57 2.95 -24.77
CA ILE A 469 -0.27 3.97 -24.13
C ILE A 469 -1.71 3.49 -24.03
N GLY A 470 -2.29 2.94 -25.10
CA GLY A 470 -3.65 2.41 -25.10
C GLY A 470 -3.86 1.28 -24.08
N SER A 471 -2.93 0.32 -24.03
CA SER A 471 -2.97 -0.79 -23.06
C SER A 471 -2.84 -0.28 -21.62
N SER A 472 -1.96 0.70 -21.42
CA SER A 472 -1.70 1.35 -20.13
C SER A 472 -2.92 2.11 -19.61
N ILE A 473 -3.55 2.90 -20.47
CA ILE A 473 -4.79 3.62 -20.16
C ILE A 473 -5.91 2.60 -19.88
N GLY A 474 -6.03 1.54 -20.68
CA GLY A 474 -6.99 0.47 -20.42
C GLY A 474 -6.81 -0.16 -19.04
N LEU A 475 -5.59 -0.60 -18.70
CA LEU A 475 -5.28 -1.15 -17.39
C LEU A 475 -5.54 -0.15 -16.26
N TRP A 476 -5.21 1.12 -16.45
CA TRP A 476 -5.48 2.19 -15.49
C TRP A 476 -6.99 2.35 -15.23
N VAL A 477 -7.81 2.42 -16.29
CA VAL A 477 -9.27 2.45 -16.18
C VAL A 477 -9.77 1.21 -15.45
N SER A 478 -9.25 0.03 -15.76
CA SER A 478 -9.64 -1.20 -15.06
C SER A 478 -9.33 -1.15 -13.57
N VAL A 479 -8.16 -0.64 -13.17
CA VAL A 479 -7.80 -0.46 -11.76
C VAL A 479 -8.73 0.54 -11.07
N LEU A 480 -9.09 1.66 -11.74
CA LEU A 480 -10.08 2.60 -11.22
C LEU A 480 -11.44 1.94 -10.97
N LEU A 481 -11.94 1.16 -11.94
CA LEU A 481 -13.22 0.46 -11.80
C LEU A 481 -13.17 -0.58 -10.68
N LEU A 482 -12.05 -1.30 -10.53
CA LEU A 482 -11.85 -2.30 -9.49
C LEU A 482 -11.80 -1.68 -8.09
N THR A 483 -11.23 -0.49 -7.98
CA THR A 483 -10.99 0.21 -6.71
C THR A 483 -12.02 1.30 -6.42
N TRP A 484 -13.06 1.40 -7.25
CA TRP A 484 -14.13 2.39 -7.13
C TRP A 484 -14.79 2.45 -5.75
N TYR A 485 -14.87 1.32 -5.05
CA TYR A 485 -15.44 1.28 -3.69
C TYR A 485 -14.65 2.12 -2.67
N VAL A 486 -13.36 2.39 -2.91
CA VAL A 486 -12.50 3.22 -2.05
C VAL A 486 -12.91 4.69 -2.12
N LEU A 487 -13.54 5.14 -3.22
CA LEU A 487 -14.04 6.51 -3.35
C LEU A 487 -15.19 6.81 -2.37
N PHE A 488 -15.91 5.81 -1.86
CA PHE A 488 -17.06 6.02 -0.99
C PHE A 488 -16.88 5.36 0.38
N PRO A 489 -15.92 5.85 1.20
CA PRO A 489 -15.51 5.17 2.43
C PRO A 489 -16.46 5.39 3.61
N GLN A 490 -17.15 4.34 4.05
CA GLN A 490 -18.14 4.40 5.13
C GLN A 490 -17.52 4.27 6.54
N CYS A 491 -16.19 4.18 6.65
CA CYS A 491 -15.50 4.11 7.94
C CYS A 491 -15.64 5.38 8.78
N ASN A 492 -15.64 5.20 10.11
CA ASN A 492 -15.60 6.32 11.04
C ASN A 492 -14.19 6.93 11.10
N ARG A 493 -14.12 8.19 11.56
CA ARG A 493 -12.85 8.89 11.78
C ARG A 493 -12.02 8.15 12.83
N MET A 494 -10.70 8.14 12.67
CA MET A 494 -9.76 7.50 13.61
C MET A 494 -9.98 6.00 13.82
N GLU A 495 -10.60 5.31 12.85
CA GLU A 495 -10.71 3.85 12.87
C GLU A 495 -9.31 3.21 12.98
N ARG A 496 -9.19 2.08 13.68
CA ARG A 496 -7.93 1.34 13.76
C ARG A 496 -7.51 0.90 12.37
N GLU A 497 -6.21 1.02 12.05
CA GLU A 497 -5.62 0.64 10.77
C GLU A 497 -6.02 -0.78 10.30
N GLN A 498 -6.10 -1.74 11.22
CA GLN A 498 -6.49 -3.13 10.95
C GLN A 498 -7.95 -3.30 10.45
N ARG A 499 -8.80 -2.28 10.66
CA ARG A 499 -10.15 -2.24 10.10
C ARG A 499 -10.16 -1.64 8.70
N LEU A 500 -9.17 -0.80 8.38
CA LEU A 500 -9.04 -0.16 7.08
C LEU A 500 -8.36 -1.08 6.06
N PHE A 501 -7.29 -1.78 6.45
CA PHE A 501 -6.48 -2.61 5.57
C PHE A 501 -6.52 -4.09 5.96
N VAL A 502 -6.47 -4.97 4.95
CA VAL A 502 -6.43 -6.45 5.13
C VAL A 502 -5.10 -6.91 5.74
N LEU A 503 -4.01 -6.35 5.23
CA LEU A 503 -2.64 -6.65 5.64
C LEU A 503 -1.96 -5.37 6.13
N PRO A 504 -0.90 -5.48 6.93
CA PRO A 504 -0.07 -4.32 7.24
C PRO A 504 0.44 -3.73 5.93
N VAL A 505 0.43 -2.41 5.89
CA VAL A 505 0.56 -1.64 4.66
C VAL A 505 1.92 -1.85 3.94
N ARG A 506 2.92 -2.39 4.64
CA ARG A 506 4.32 -2.46 4.21
C ARG A 506 4.74 -3.77 3.53
N ASP A 507 3.83 -4.73 3.34
CA ASP A 507 4.21 -6.09 2.90
C ASP A 507 4.32 -6.26 1.37
N ASN A 508 4.20 -5.18 0.59
CA ASN A 508 4.22 -5.23 -0.87
C ASN A 508 5.38 -4.47 -1.45
N PHE A 509 6.06 -5.13 -2.38
CA PHE A 509 7.12 -4.53 -3.18
C PHE A 509 6.60 -3.34 -4.01
N PHE A 510 5.36 -3.42 -4.50
CA PHE A 510 4.66 -2.30 -5.12
C PHE A 510 3.70 -1.67 -4.10
N SER A 511 4.25 -0.96 -3.11
CA SER A 511 3.51 -0.50 -1.93
C SER A 511 2.31 0.41 -2.27
N SER A 512 2.41 1.26 -3.29
CA SER A 512 1.34 2.16 -3.73
C SER A 512 0.12 1.41 -4.28
N LEU A 513 0.34 0.47 -5.20
CA LEU A 513 -0.73 -0.38 -5.72
C LEU A 513 -1.26 -1.34 -4.66
N GLY A 514 -0.37 -1.84 -3.80
CA GLY A 514 -0.74 -2.68 -2.66
C GLY A 514 -1.68 -1.96 -1.69
N LEU A 515 -1.40 -0.69 -1.39
CA LEU A 515 -2.24 0.18 -0.57
C LEU A 515 -3.66 0.31 -1.11
N LEU A 516 -3.79 0.56 -2.41
CA LEU A 516 -5.07 0.74 -3.08
C LEU A 516 -5.88 -0.58 -3.09
N MET A 517 -5.21 -1.69 -3.39
CA MET A 517 -5.85 -3.01 -3.55
C MET A 517 -6.14 -3.74 -2.24
N LYS A 518 -5.40 -3.45 -1.17
CA LYS A 518 -5.56 -4.07 0.16
C LYS A 518 -6.50 -3.28 1.08
N ARG A 519 -7.06 -2.15 0.64
CA ARG A 519 -8.09 -1.41 1.37
C ARG A 519 -9.36 -2.25 1.47
N LYS A 520 -9.86 -2.50 2.68
CA LYS A 520 -11.10 -3.24 2.91
C LYS A 520 -12.30 -2.47 2.36
N ASP A 521 -13.31 -3.19 1.89
CA ASP A 521 -14.63 -2.62 1.60
C ASP A 521 -15.43 -2.45 2.89
N ASP A 522 -15.71 -1.20 3.26
CA ASP A 522 -16.37 -0.84 4.52
C ASP A 522 -17.78 -1.44 4.64
N THR A 523 -18.50 -1.55 3.52
CA THR A 523 -19.86 -2.10 3.49
C THR A 523 -19.85 -3.58 3.87
N VAL A 524 -18.83 -4.30 3.42
CA VAL A 524 -18.64 -5.72 3.68
C VAL A 524 -18.24 -5.93 5.14
N GLU A 525 -17.29 -5.13 5.64
CA GLU A 525 -16.82 -5.23 7.01
C GLU A 525 -17.95 -4.96 8.02
N GLU A 526 -18.80 -3.98 7.75
CA GLU A 526 -19.96 -3.69 8.61
C GLU A 526 -20.92 -4.91 8.68
N GLN A 527 -21.14 -5.61 7.57
CA GLN A 527 -21.94 -6.84 7.53
C GLN A 527 -21.25 -8.00 8.27
N LEU A 528 -19.92 -8.10 8.21
CA LEU A 528 -19.15 -9.09 8.98
C LEU A 528 -19.33 -8.85 10.48
N LEU A 529 -19.19 -7.60 10.94
CA LEU A 529 -19.34 -7.21 12.33
C LEU A 529 -20.75 -7.42 12.86
N LYS A 530 -21.78 -7.08 12.07
CA LYS A 530 -23.19 -7.35 12.42
C LYS A 530 -23.38 -8.84 12.71
N HIS A 531 -22.91 -9.72 11.81
CA HIS A 531 -23.00 -11.16 12.01
C HIS A 531 -22.20 -11.68 13.21
N ALA A 532 -21.02 -11.12 13.48
CA ALA A 532 -20.20 -11.52 14.62
C ALA A 532 -20.87 -11.21 15.97
N LYS A 533 -21.56 -10.06 16.08
CA LYS A 533 -22.30 -9.66 17.28
C LYS A 533 -23.54 -10.54 17.55
N PHE A 534 -24.16 -11.09 16.49
CA PHE A 534 -25.36 -11.91 16.60
C PHE A 534 -25.12 -13.39 16.95
N LYS A 535 -23.87 -13.84 17.13
CA LYS A 535 -23.60 -15.09 17.84
C LYS A 535 -23.40 -14.74 19.32
N PRO A 536 -24.47 -14.64 20.14
CA PRO A 536 -24.29 -14.63 21.58
C PRO A 536 -23.47 -15.87 21.91
N VAL A 537 -22.36 -15.67 22.61
CA VAL A 537 -21.63 -16.76 23.23
C VAL A 537 -22.58 -17.25 24.32
N PHE A 538 -23.54 -18.10 23.95
CA PHE A 538 -24.15 -19.04 24.87
C PHE A 538 -23.01 -19.97 25.28
N LYS A 539 -22.19 -19.47 26.21
CA LYS A 539 -21.49 -20.33 27.14
C LYS A 539 -22.62 -21.14 27.76
N LYS A 540 -22.63 -22.42 27.44
CA LYS A 540 -23.34 -23.46 28.18
C LYS A 540 -22.80 -23.40 29.62
N GLY A 541 -23.32 -22.45 30.39
CA GLY A 541 -23.20 -22.39 31.83
C GLY A 541 -24.53 -22.91 32.34
N ASN A 542 -24.50 -24.13 32.86
CA ASN A 542 -25.49 -24.87 33.63
C ASN A 542 -26.96 -24.45 33.45
N GLU A 543 -27.70 -25.35 32.82
CA GLU A 543 -29.07 -25.25 32.34
C GLU A 543 -30.18 -25.28 33.41
N ASP A 544 -29.89 -24.93 34.68
CA ASP A 544 -30.82 -25.30 35.77
C ASP A 544 -31.63 -24.15 36.43
N GLU A 545 -31.55 -22.88 36.00
CA GLU A 545 -32.14 -21.82 36.85
C GLU A 545 -33.04 -20.71 36.27
N ASN A 546 -33.39 -20.60 34.98
CA ASN A 546 -34.21 -19.44 34.56
C ASN A 546 -35.20 -19.65 33.40
N GLU A 547 -36.35 -20.26 33.69
CA GLU A 547 -37.54 -20.24 32.81
C GLU A 547 -38.39 -18.96 32.94
N SER A 548 -38.21 -18.14 33.99
CA SER A 548 -39.10 -16.99 34.25
C SER A 548 -38.80 -15.72 33.43
N PHE A 549 -37.60 -15.60 32.84
CA PHE A 549 -37.17 -14.35 32.15
C PHE A 549 -37.53 -14.29 30.65
N VAL A 550 -38.04 -15.38 30.06
CA VAL A 550 -38.23 -15.50 28.61
C VAL A 550 -39.50 -14.80 28.10
N ASN A 551 -40.51 -14.59 28.95
CA ASN A 551 -41.79 -14.02 28.51
C ASN A 551 -41.79 -12.48 28.38
N GLY A 552 -40.88 -11.75 29.04
CA GLY A 552 -40.81 -10.28 28.96
C GLY A 552 -40.23 -9.73 27.64
N LYS A 553 -39.21 -10.39 27.07
CA LYS A 553 -38.49 -9.91 25.87
C LYS A 553 -39.27 -10.02 24.55
N ARG A 554 -40.42 -10.72 24.54
CA ARG A 554 -41.20 -10.96 23.31
C ARG A 554 -42.01 -9.73 22.87
N ARG A 555 -42.32 -8.80 23.78
CA ARG A 555 -43.05 -7.56 23.47
C ARG A 555 -42.15 -6.45 22.88
N GLU A 556 -40.94 -6.24 23.39
CA GLU A 556 -40.02 -5.21 22.86
C GLU A 556 -39.51 -5.48 21.43
N SER A 557 -39.48 -6.74 20.98
CA SER A 557 -38.98 -7.06 19.62
C SER A 557 -39.94 -6.65 18.50
N LYS A 558 -41.23 -6.45 18.80
CA LYS A 558 -42.25 -6.06 17.79
C LYS A 558 -42.20 -4.56 17.50
N GLU A 559 -41.99 -3.71 18.50
CA GLU A 559 -41.86 -2.25 18.34
C GLU A 559 -40.64 -1.89 17.46
N ARG A 560 -39.48 -2.52 17.71
CA ARG A 560 -38.23 -2.25 16.96
C ARG A 560 -38.29 -2.64 15.49
N ARG A 561 -39.23 -3.50 15.07
CA ARG A 561 -39.41 -3.88 13.66
C ARG A 561 -40.17 -2.82 12.85
N LYS A 562 -40.96 -1.95 13.49
CA LYS A 562 -41.73 -0.91 12.80
C LYS A 562 -40.83 0.29 12.44
N ASN A 563 -40.03 0.78 13.39
CA ASN A 563 -39.12 1.92 13.16
C ASN A 563 -37.97 1.63 12.18
N LYS A 564 -37.58 0.36 12.00
CA LYS A 564 -36.52 -0.03 11.06
C LYS A 564 -36.95 0.06 9.59
N LYS A 565 -38.26 -0.01 9.29
CA LYS A 565 -38.77 0.11 7.92
C LYS A 565 -38.73 1.55 7.39
N GLU A 566 -38.96 2.55 8.24
CA GLU A 566 -38.95 3.96 7.82
C GLU A 566 -37.55 4.49 7.54
N SER A 567 -36.54 4.06 8.31
CA SER A 567 -35.15 4.46 8.10
C SER A 567 -34.55 3.93 6.78
N GLN A 568 -35.04 2.81 6.25
CA GLN A 568 -34.56 2.25 4.97
C GLN A 568 -35.11 2.99 3.75
N THR A 569 -36.25 3.67 3.88
CA THR A 569 -36.89 4.40 2.76
C THR A 569 -36.13 5.69 2.44
N VAL A 570 -35.57 6.39 3.45
CA VAL A 570 -34.85 7.67 3.27
C VAL A 570 -33.51 7.49 2.55
N HIS A 571 -32.78 6.40 2.82
CA HIS A 571 -31.52 6.09 2.13
C HIS A 571 -31.69 5.81 0.62
N LEU A 572 -32.90 5.53 0.17
CA LEU A 572 -33.21 5.07 -1.19
C LEU A 572 -33.43 6.20 -2.19
N TYR A 573 -33.80 7.41 -1.72
CA TYR A 573 -34.04 8.58 -2.57
C TYR A 573 -32.75 9.27 -3.02
N LEU A 574 -31.69 9.22 -2.22
CA LEU A 574 -30.40 9.86 -2.52
C LEU A 574 -29.58 9.13 -3.60
N TRP A 575 -29.78 7.82 -3.81
CA TRP A 575 -29.07 7.06 -4.83
C TRP A 575 -29.60 7.26 -6.25
N ASN A 576 -30.85 7.74 -6.40
CA ASN A 576 -31.43 8.04 -7.71
C ASN A 576 -30.97 9.41 -8.27
N TYR A 577 -30.22 10.21 -7.50
CA TYR A 577 -29.75 11.54 -7.92
C TYR A 577 -28.31 11.55 -8.45
N VAL A 578 -27.61 10.40 -8.42
CA VAL A 578 -26.19 10.27 -8.79
C VAL A 578 -25.96 9.21 -9.89
N ALA A 579 -27.03 8.59 -10.39
CA ALA A 579 -27.04 7.82 -11.63
C ALA A 579 -27.83 8.60 -12.66
#